data_AF-A0A2X1AER0-F1
#
_entry.id   AF-A0A2X1AER0-F1
#
_cell.length_a   1.000
_cell.length_b   1.000
_cell.length_c   1.000
_cell.angle_alpha   90.00
_cell.angle_beta   90.00
_cell.angle_gamma   90.00
#
_symmetry.space_group_name_H-M   'P 1'
#
loop_
_entity.id
_entity.type
_entity.pdbx_description
1 polymer ?
#
loop_
_entity_poly.entity_id
_entity_poly.type
_entity_poly.pdbx_seq_one_letter_code
_entity_poly.pdbx_strand_id
1 'polypeptide(L)'
;MTREEAEAVLAQAGQGADEAFPLLDCAIACAIHDYPFRDADGVRILADHAAQRLKERAANESPDDALTEALAGDLRLNGDLLNYDHPANTDVIDVAERRRGLSAVLVIFYLDAARRAGLTAAPVDFPGHVLLRVETPEGPVALDPFSQGRLVLPSELTRRALLAGLTPHVADRLDLLMAPVSERQALIRLQNILFTRALQARDYEGAERSALRRALLDPEDHRPWLDVAAAREKQGALTGAMQALSRARSLGEPIAACDARLDRVRMRLN
;
A
#
# COMPACT_ATOMS: atom_id res chain seq x y z
N MET A 1 18.47 -8.28 -5.72
CA MET A 1 18.47 -6.82 -5.53
C MET A 1 18.86 -6.50 -4.09
N THR A 2 19.74 -5.52 -3.88
CA THR A 2 20.15 -5.01 -2.57
C THR A 2 19.12 -4.00 -2.02
N ARG A 3 19.32 -3.56 -0.78
CA ARG A 3 18.49 -2.50 -0.18
C ARG A 3 18.65 -1.16 -0.91
N GLU A 4 19.87 -0.80 -1.28
CA GLU A 4 20.18 0.45 -1.99
C GLU A 4 19.55 0.47 -3.39
N GLU A 5 19.60 -0.65 -4.10
CA GLU A 5 18.92 -0.79 -5.40
C GLU A 5 17.40 -0.66 -5.25
N ALA A 6 16.82 -1.23 -4.18
CA ALA A 6 15.40 -1.06 -3.89
C ALA A 6 15.02 0.40 -3.60
N GLU A 7 15.84 1.12 -2.83
CA GLU A 7 15.64 2.55 -2.57
C GLU A 7 15.72 3.37 -3.86
N ALA A 8 16.64 3.03 -4.77
CA ALA A 8 16.76 3.70 -6.07
C ALA A 8 15.51 3.51 -6.93
N VAL A 9 14.93 2.30 -6.96
CA VAL A 9 13.65 2.03 -7.66
C VAL A 9 12.52 2.89 -7.09
N LEU A 10 12.40 2.93 -5.75
CA LEU A 10 11.35 3.71 -5.10
C LEU A 10 11.53 5.22 -5.30
N ALA A 11 12.76 5.72 -5.22
CA ALA A 11 13.08 7.12 -5.46
C ALA A 11 12.75 7.53 -6.91
N GLN A 12 13.09 6.69 -7.88
CA GLN A 12 12.78 6.93 -9.28
C GLN A 12 11.25 6.97 -9.52
N ALA A 13 10.51 6.02 -8.95
CA ALA A 13 9.06 6.02 -9.02
C ALA A 13 8.43 7.23 -8.31
N GLY A 14 9.05 7.70 -7.22
CA GLY A 14 8.69 8.91 -6.50
C GLY A 14 8.68 10.18 -7.34
N GLN A 15 9.61 10.28 -8.30
CA GLN A 15 9.73 11.43 -9.20
C GLN A 15 8.81 11.35 -10.43
N GLY A 16 8.24 10.17 -10.71
CA GLY A 16 7.34 9.94 -11.84
C GLY A 16 5.90 10.36 -11.55
N ALA A 17 5.11 10.58 -12.61
CA ALA A 17 3.68 10.85 -12.51
C ALA A 17 2.86 9.59 -12.14
N ASP A 18 1.65 9.78 -11.62
CA ASP A 18 0.82 8.69 -11.10
C ASP A 18 0.24 7.79 -12.21
N GLU A 19 0.03 8.32 -13.42
CA GLU A 19 -0.58 7.59 -14.54
C GLU A 19 0.27 6.38 -15.01
N ALA A 20 1.58 6.42 -14.77
CA ALA A 20 2.53 5.38 -15.15
C ALA A 20 3.27 4.78 -13.94
N PHE A 21 2.68 4.87 -12.75
CA PHE A 21 3.30 4.38 -11.52
C PHE A 21 3.56 2.85 -11.61
N PRO A 22 4.80 2.36 -11.42
CA PRO A 22 5.12 0.95 -11.57
C PRO A 22 4.78 0.18 -10.28
N LEU A 23 3.49 0.04 -9.96
CA LEU A 23 3.00 -0.47 -8.67
C LEU A 23 3.61 -1.81 -8.25
N LEU A 24 3.63 -2.81 -9.14
CA LEU A 24 4.16 -4.14 -8.83
C LEU A 24 5.66 -4.11 -8.52
N ASP A 25 6.44 -3.39 -9.33
CA ASP A 25 7.90 -3.29 -9.15
C ASP A 25 8.24 -2.50 -7.87
N CYS A 26 7.49 -1.44 -7.56
CA CYS A 26 7.61 -0.72 -6.31
C CYS A 26 7.26 -1.60 -5.10
N ALA A 27 6.22 -2.44 -5.20
CA ALA A 27 5.85 -3.37 -4.14
C ALA A 27 6.96 -4.42 -3.90
N ILE A 28 7.57 -4.95 -4.97
CA ILE A 28 8.72 -5.85 -4.91
C ILE A 28 9.91 -5.13 -4.26
N ALA A 29 10.19 -3.90 -4.66
CA ALA A 29 11.25 -3.09 -4.06
C ALA A 29 11.00 -2.86 -2.56
N CYS A 30 9.76 -2.60 -2.14
CA CYS A 30 9.41 -2.53 -0.73
C CYS A 30 9.73 -3.83 0.01
N ALA A 31 9.35 -5.00 -0.51
CA ALA A 31 9.63 -6.29 0.15
C ALA A 31 11.15 -6.57 0.25
N ILE A 32 11.90 -6.26 -0.80
CA ILE A 32 13.37 -6.43 -0.83
C ILE A 32 14.06 -5.42 0.09
N HIS A 33 13.50 -4.22 0.27
CA HIS A 33 14.01 -3.24 1.21
C HIS A 33 13.97 -3.77 2.66
N ASP A 34 12.91 -4.48 3.03
CA ASP A 34 12.86 -5.17 4.33
C ASP A 34 13.84 -6.33 4.38
N TYR A 35 13.80 -7.21 3.37
CA TYR A 35 14.59 -8.43 3.30
C TYR A 35 15.38 -8.52 1.97
N PRO A 36 16.63 -8.02 1.95
CA PRO A 36 17.46 -8.01 0.74
C PRO A 36 17.75 -9.40 0.18
N PHE A 37 18.05 -9.47 -1.11
CA PHE A 37 18.44 -10.71 -1.82
C PHE A 37 17.37 -11.79 -1.95
N ARG A 38 16.12 -11.52 -1.54
CA ARG A 38 14.99 -12.43 -1.82
C ARG A 38 14.71 -12.52 -3.31
N ASP A 39 14.29 -13.72 -3.74
CA ASP A 39 13.79 -13.96 -5.09
C ASP A 39 12.37 -13.38 -5.24
N ALA A 40 12.17 -12.58 -6.28
CA ALA A 40 10.89 -11.97 -6.61
C ALA A 40 10.28 -12.52 -7.90
N ASP A 41 10.91 -13.50 -8.55
CA ASP A 41 10.43 -14.04 -9.83
C ASP A 41 9.08 -14.75 -9.66
N GLY A 42 8.84 -15.39 -8.51
CA GLY A 42 7.52 -15.93 -8.16
C GLY A 42 6.40 -14.89 -8.16
N VAL A 43 6.69 -13.63 -7.82
CA VAL A 43 5.73 -12.52 -7.89
C VAL A 43 5.41 -12.18 -9.34
N ARG A 44 6.45 -12.06 -10.19
CA ARG A 44 6.30 -11.71 -11.61
C ARG A 44 5.56 -12.80 -12.38
N ILE A 45 5.91 -14.07 -12.16
CA ILE A 45 5.23 -15.22 -12.76
C ILE A 45 3.74 -15.23 -12.37
N LEU A 46 3.41 -14.99 -11.10
CA LEU A 46 2.02 -14.88 -10.68
C LEU A 46 1.31 -13.72 -11.39
N ALA A 47 1.92 -12.55 -11.46
CA ALA A 47 1.33 -11.38 -12.10
C ALA A 47 1.07 -11.62 -13.60
N ASP A 48 2.00 -12.29 -14.29
CA ASP A 48 1.85 -12.68 -15.69
C ASP A 48 0.69 -13.68 -15.88
N HIS A 49 0.61 -14.70 -15.01
CA HIS A 49 -0.51 -15.65 -15.00
C HIS A 49 -1.84 -14.96 -14.70
N ALA A 50 -1.87 -14.01 -13.77
CA ALA A 50 -3.07 -13.24 -13.44
C ALA A 50 -3.55 -12.40 -14.62
N ALA A 51 -2.65 -11.70 -15.29
CA ALA A 51 -2.98 -10.92 -16.48
C ALA A 51 -3.49 -11.79 -17.63
N GLN A 52 -2.84 -12.93 -17.88
CA GLN A 52 -3.29 -13.87 -18.91
C GLN A 52 -4.67 -14.43 -18.58
N ARG A 53 -4.86 -14.92 -17.36
CA ARG A 53 -6.12 -15.54 -16.95
C ARG A 53 -7.27 -14.55 -16.96
N LEU A 54 -7.03 -13.32 -16.52
CA LEU A 54 -8.01 -12.26 -16.58
C LEU A 54 -8.42 -11.92 -18.02
N LYS A 55 -7.46 -11.85 -18.97
CA LYS A 55 -7.77 -11.63 -20.39
C LYS A 55 -8.67 -12.71 -20.96
N GLU A 56 -8.42 -13.98 -20.62
CA GLU A 56 -9.24 -15.10 -21.08
C GLU A 56 -10.68 -14.99 -20.56
N ARG A 57 -10.87 -14.64 -19.29
CA ARG A 57 -12.19 -14.49 -18.67
C ARG A 57 -12.95 -13.27 -19.16
N ALA A 58 -12.27 -12.12 -19.24
CA ALA A 58 -12.85 -10.85 -19.69
C ALA A 58 -13.37 -10.90 -21.14
N ALA A 59 -13.05 -11.94 -21.91
CA ALA A 59 -13.64 -12.18 -23.22
C ALA A 59 -15.13 -12.58 -23.17
N ASN A 60 -15.60 -13.16 -22.06
CA ASN A 60 -16.95 -13.71 -21.94
C ASN A 60 -17.68 -13.32 -20.64
N GLU A 61 -16.97 -12.72 -19.68
CA GLU A 61 -17.49 -12.33 -18.35
C GLU A 61 -17.47 -10.80 -18.21
N SER A 62 -18.28 -10.24 -17.31
CA SER A 62 -18.20 -8.81 -16.98
C SER A 62 -16.86 -8.49 -16.31
N PRO A 63 -16.36 -7.23 -16.36
CA PRO A 63 -15.06 -6.88 -15.80
C PRO A 63 -14.88 -7.28 -14.33
N ASP A 64 -15.94 -7.15 -13.53
CA ASP A 64 -15.96 -7.46 -12.11
C ASP A 64 -16.00 -8.96 -11.81
N ASP A 65 -16.81 -9.73 -12.55
CA ASP A 65 -16.82 -11.20 -12.44
C ASP A 65 -15.48 -11.79 -12.91
N ALA A 66 -14.95 -11.30 -14.04
CA ALA A 66 -13.68 -11.76 -14.58
C ALA A 66 -12.51 -11.52 -13.60
N LEU A 67 -12.48 -10.36 -12.93
CA LEU A 67 -11.50 -10.05 -11.88
C LEU A 67 -11.66 -10.97 -10.67
N THR A 68 -12.88 -11.16 -10.20
CA THR A 68 -13.18 -12.02 -9.05
C THR A 68 -12.74 -13.45 -9.31
N GLU A 69 -13.17 -14.01 -10.43
CA GLU A 69 -12.92 -15.42 -10.77
C GLU A 69 -11.47 -15.68 -11.17
N ALA A 70 -10.80 -14.76 -11.88
CA ALA A 70 -9.38 -14.94 -12.23
C ALA A 70 -8.48 -14.90 -10.99
N LEU A 71 -8.67 -13.90 -10.11
CA LEU A 71 -7.73 -13.64 -9.01
C LEU A 71 -8.08 -14.47 -7.77
N ALA A 72 -9.33 -14.41 -7.29
CA ALA A 72 -9.75 -15.12 -6.09
C ALA A 72 -10.17 -16.57 -6.38
N GLY A 73 -10.82 -16.83 -7.50
CA GLY A 73 -11.27 -18.17 -7.90
C GLY A 73 -10.10 -19.07 -8.34
N ASP A 74 -9.52 -18.75 -9.50
CA ASP A 74 -8.51 -19.59 -10.15
C ASP A 74 -7.15 -19.52 -9.46
N LEU A 75 -6.67 -18.31 -9.18
CA LEU A 75 -5.36 -18.08 -8.56
C LEU A 75 -5.37 -18.13 -7.04
N ARG A 76 -6.57 -18.21 -6.44
CA ARG A 76 -6.79 -18.33 -5.00
C ARG A 76 -6.18 -17.19 -4.17
N LEU A 77 -5.98 -16.02 -4.74
CA LEU A 77 -5.52 -14.82 -4.04
C LEU A 77 -6.63 -14.28 -3.13
N ASN A 78 -6.53 -14.60 -1.84
CA ASN A 78 -7.60 -14.34 -0.87
C ASN A 78 -7.06 -13.75 0.45
N GLY A 79 -7.95 -13.21 1.27
CA GLY A 79 -7.63 -12.79 2.63
C GLY A 79 -7.17 -13.93 3.54
N ASP A 80 -6.19 -13.68 4.41
CA ASP A 80 -5.86 -14.62 5.50
C ASP A 80 -6.73 -14.33 6.75
N LEU A 81 -7.89 -14.97 6.80
CA LEU A 81 -8.84 -14.82 7.92
C LEU A 81 -8.33 -15.45 9.24
N LEU A 82 -7.53 -16.51 9.14
CA LEU A 82 -7.09 -17.28 10.30
C LEU A 82 -5.88 -16.63 10.99
N ASN A 83 -5.02 -15.97 10.21
CA ASN A 83 -3.78 -15.37 10.71
C ASN A 83 -3.68 -13.91 10.26
N TYR A 84 -4.72 -13.11 10.49
CA TYR A 84 -4.83 -11.73 9.99
C TYR A 84 -3.60 -10.84 10.26
N ASP A 85 -3.03 -10.94 11.46
CA ASP A 85 -1.87 -10.16 11.88
C ASP A 85 -0.51 -10.76 11.53
N HIS A 86 -0.49 -11.87 10.78
CA HIS A 86 0.76 -12.48 10.35
C HIS A 86 1.56 -11.51 9.44
N PRO A 87 2.86 -11.27 9.69
CA PRO A 87 3.67 -10.32 8.91
C PRO A 87 3.70 -10.61 7.40
N ALA A 88 3.71 -11.88 7.02
CA ALA A 88 3.60 -12.33 5.62
C ALA A 88 2.39 -11.76 4.87
N ASN A 89 1.32 -11.32 5.54
CA ASN A 89 0.15 -10.76 4.87
C ASN A 89 0.39 -9.36 4.29
N THR A 90 1.51 -8.73 4.64
CA THR A 90 1.91 -7.39 4.16
C THR A 90 3.10 -7.40 3.20
N ASP A 91 3.62 -8.58 2.87
CA ASP A 91 4.80 -8.76 2.01
C ASP A 91 4.39 -9.37 0.67
N VAL A 92 4.65 -8.69 -0.45
CA VAL A 92 4.17 -9.12 -1.77
C VAL A 92 4.79 -10.44 -2.23
N ILE A 93 6.01 -10.76 -1.78
CA ILE A 93 6.70 -12.01 -2.12
C ILE A 93 6.05 -13.16 -1.35
N ASP A 94 5.82 -12.99 -0.05
CA ASP A 94 5.13 -14.00 0.76
C ASP A 94 3.69 -14.22 0.30
N VAL A 95 2.96 -13.14 -0.02
CA VAL A 95 1.59 -13.22 -0.53
C VAL A 95 1.55 -13.94 -1.87
N ALA A 96 2.52 -13.71 -2.74
CA ALA A 96 2.64 -14.48 -3.97
C ALA A 96 2.78 -15.97 -3.64
N GLU A 97 3.73 -16.38 -2.80
CA GLU A 97 3.92 -17.81 -2.50
C GLU A 97 2.71 -18.46 -1.82
N ARG A 98 2.12 -17.78 -0.84
CA ARG A 98 1.03 -18.32 0.00
C ARG A 98 -0.35 -18.19 -0.62
N ARG A 99 -0.49 -17.31 -1.64
CA ARG A 99 -1.76 -16.84 -2.20
C ARG A 99 -2.71 -16.26 -1.14
N ARG A 100 -2.17 -15.73 -0.04
CA ARG A 100 -2.95 -15.17 1.07
C ARG A 100 -2.31 -13.91 1.62
N GLY A 101 -3.10 -12.84 1.81
CA GLY A 101 -2.58 -11.57 2.31
C GLY A 101 -3.65 -10.59 2.81
N LEU A 102 -3.24 -9.37 3.15
CA LEU A 102 -4.15 -8.26 3.42
C LEU A 102 -4.65 -7.65 2.10
N SER A 103 -5.81 -7.00 2.15
CA SER A 103 -6.36 -6.24 1.02
C SER A 103 -5.35 -5.28 0.38
N ALA A 104 -4.55 -4.60 1.20
CA ALA A 104 -3.51 -3.66 0.75
C ALA A 104 -2.40 -4.30 -0.12
N VAL A 105 -2.17 -5.60 -0.02
CA VAL A 105 -1.24 -6.34 -0.92
C VAL A 105 -2.01 -7.00 -2.05
N LEU A 106 -3.16 -7.62 -1.76
CA LEU A 106 -3.96 -8.31 -2.78
C LEU A 106 -4.36 -7.37 -3.92
N VAL A 107 -4.73 -6.13 -3.61
CA VAL A 107 -5.13 -5.12 -4.61
C VAL A 107 -4.03 -4.86 -5.65
N ILE A 108 -2.75 -5.06 -5.30
CA ILE A 108 -1.60 -4.86 -6.21
C ILE A 108 -1.69 -5.83 -7.39
N PHE A 109 -2.01 -7.10 -7.12
CA PHE A 109 -2.18 -8.11 -8.16
C PHE A 109 -3.42 -7.86 -9.01
N TYR A 110 -4.52 -7.40 -8.39
CA TYR A 110 -5.75 -7.06 -9.12
C TYR A 110 -5.52 -5.89 -10.08
N LEU A 111 -4.88 -4.81 -9.62
CA LEU A 111 -4.62 -3.62 -10.42
C LEU A 111 -3.64 -3.90 -11.56
N ASP A 112 -2.55 -4.62 -11.29
CA ASP A 112 -1.59 -4.99 -12.33
C ASP A 112 -2.22 -5.90 -13.40
N ALA A 113 -3.03 -6.88 -13.00
CA ALA A 113 -3.78 -7.71 -13.93
C ALA A 113 -4.79 -6.89 -14.75
N ALA A 114 -5.61 -6.06 -14.10
CA ALA A 114 -6.62 -5.21 -14.74
C ALA A 114 -6.00 -4.31 -15.81
N ARG A 115 -4.93 -3.59 -15.46
CA ARG A 115 -4.19 -2.72 -16.37
C ARG A 115 -3.67 -3.48 -17.59
N ARG A 116 -3.08 -4.66 -17.39
CA ARG A 116 -2.55 -5.49 -18.48
C ARG A 116 -3.65 -6.12 -19.34
N ALA A 117 -4.83 -6.35 -18.77
CA ALA A 117 -6.01 -6.86 -19.47
C ALA A 117 -6.85 -5.76 -20.15
N GLY A 118 -6.52 -4.48 -19.95
CA GLY A 118 -7.28 -3.35 -20.51
C GLY A 118 -8.58 -3.06 -19.77
N LEU A 119 -8.72 -3.52 -18.53
CA LEU A 119 -9.85 -3.19 -17.67
C LEU A 119 -9.54 -1.95 -16.84
N THR A 120 -10.55 -1.09 -16.66
CA THR A 120 -10.43 0.11 -15.82
C THR A 120 -10.76 -0.24 -14.38
N ALA A 121 -9.75 -0.28 -13.53
CA ALA A 121 -9.90 -0.46 -12.10
C ALA A 121 -9.00 0.51 -11.32
N ALA A 122 -9.41 0.88 -10.11
CA ALA A 122 -8.67 1.78 -9.25
C ALA A 122 -8.79 1.35 -7.77
N PRO A 123 -7.75 1.56 -6.95
CA PRO A 123 -7.85 1.31 -5.52
C PRO A 123 -8.76 2.35 -4.86
N VAL A 124 -9.43 1.93 -3.80
CA VAL A 124 -10.22 2.79 -2.91
C VAL A 124 -9.69 2.60 -1.49
N ASP A 125 -9.19 3.68 -0.88
CA ASP A 125 -8.79 3.65 0.53
C ASP A 125 -10.05 3.63 1.38
N PHE A 126 -10.31 2.48 2.01
CA PHE A 126 -11.51 2.26 2.80
C PHE A 126 -11.11 1.94 4.26
N PRO A 127 -11.91 2.34 5.26
CA PRO A 127 -11.57 2.03 6.63
C PRO A 127 -11.35 0.53 6.87
N GLY A 128 -10.14 0.17 7.30
CA GLY A 128 -9.70 -1.21 7.53
C GLY A 128 -9.38 -2.04 6.28
N HIS A 129 -9.68 -1.58 5.06
CA HIS A 129 -9.51 -2.34 3.82
C HIS A 129 -9.03 -1.46 2.65
N VAL A 130 -8.33 -2.04 1.69
CA VAL A 130 -8.22 -1.42 0.35
C VAL A 130 -9.18 -2.15 -0.58
N LEU A 131 -10.23 -1.45 -1.02
CA LEU A 131 -11.19 -1.99 -1.97
C LEU A 131 -10.73 -1.71 -3.39
N LEU A 132 -11.36 -2.38 -4.36
CA LEU A 132 -11.14 -2.15 -5.78
C LEU A 132 -12.42 -1.59 -6.40
N ARG A 133 -12.36 -0.39 -6.97
CA ARG A 133 -13.40 0.14 -7.85
C ARG A 133 -13.14 -0.37 -9.26
N VAL A 134 -14.15 -0.98 -9.87
CA VAL A 134 -14.07 -1.51 -11.24
C VAL A 134 -15.13 -0.82 -12.09
N GLU A 135 -14.75 -0.29 -13.25
CA GLU A 135 -15.72 0.25 -14.20
C GLU A 135 -16.35 -0.89 -15.00
N THR A 136 -17.68 -0.96 -14.97
CA THR A 136 -18.45 -1.91 -15.77
C THR A 136 -19.41 -1.14 -16.70
N PRO A 137 -19.99 -1.81 -17.73
CA PRO A 137 -21.03 -1.19 -18.57
C PRO A 137 -22.26 -0.72 -17.79
N GLU A 138 -22.54 -1.33 -16.63
CA GLU A 138 -23.70 -1.03 -15.78
C GLU A 138 -23.40 0.06 -14.73
N GLY A 139 -22.13 0.46 -14.61
CA GLY A 139 -21.63 1.45 -13.66
C GLY A 139 -20.47 0.93 -12.82
N PRO A 140 -19.85 1.80 -12.00
CA PRO A 140 -18.76 1.40 -11.14
C PRO A 140 -19.24 0.52 -10.00
N VAL A 141 -18.52 -0.58 -9.75
CA VAL A 141 -18.78 -1.51 -8.64
C VAL A 141 -17.57 -1.58 -7.71
N ALA A 142 -17.79 -1.96 -6.46
CA ALA A 142 -16.73 -2.17 -5.48
C ALA A 142 -16.51 -3.66 -5.26
N LEU A 143 -15.27 -4.13 -5.39
CA LEU A 143 -14.83 -5.47 -5.04
C LEU A 143 -13.96 -5.43 -3.77
N ASP A 144 -14.02 -6.49 -2.96
CA ASP A 144 -13.17 -6.67 -1.79
C ASP A 144 -12.17 -7.82 -2.02
N PRO A 145 -10.92 -7.52 -2.45
CA PRO A 145 -9.90 -8.55 -2.68
C PRO A 145 -9.64 -9.44 -1.47
N PHE A 146 -9.81 -8.92 -0.25
CA PHE A 146 -9.63 -9.72 0.97
C PHE A 146 -10.79 -10.72 1.15
N SER A 147 -12.01 -10.31 0.81
CA SER A 147 -13.21 -11.15 0.89
C SER A 147 -13.49 -11.91 -0.41
N GLN A 148 -12.47 -12.56 -0.96
CA GLN A 148 -12.54 -13.38 -2.18
C GLN A 148 -12.96 -12.60 -3.44
N GLY A 149 -12.56 -11.34 -3.54
CA GLY A 149 -12.88 -10.49 -4.69
C GLY A 149 -14.36 -10.14 -4.81
N ARG A 150 -15.21 -10.53 -3.86
CA ARG A 150 -16.67 -10.39 -4.01
C ARG A 150 -17.11 -8.93 -4.17
N LEU A 151 -18.23 -8.76 -4.86
CA LEU A 151 -18.94 -7.49 -4.92
C LEU A 151 -19.41 -7.04 -3.52
N VAL A 152 -19.19 -5.76 -3.23
CA VAL A 152 -19.62 -5.08 -2.01
C VAL A 152 -20.75 -4.12 -2.36
N LEU A 153 -21.95 -4.42 -1.88
CA LEU A 153 -23.12 -3.60 -2.15
C LEU A 153 -23.01 -2.22 -1.47
N PRO A 154 -23.63 -1.17 -2.04
CA PRO A 154 -23.62 0.17 -1.44
C PRO A 154 -24.07 0.21 0.03
N SER A 155 -25.12 -0.55 0.37
CA SER A 155 -25.61 -0.65 1.75
C SER A 155 -24.59 -1.27 2.70
N GLU A 156 -23.75 -2.18 2.21
CA GLU A 156 -22.66 -2.77 2.98
C GLU A 156 -21.50 -1.78 3.16
N LEU A 157 -21.15 -1.01 2.12
CA LEU A 157 -20.14 0.05 2.22
C LEU A 157 -20.52 1.07 3.30
N THR A 158 -21.75 1.59 3.27
CA THR A 158 -22.27 2.51 4.30
C THR A 158 -22.20 1.88 5.68
N ARG A 159 -22.64 0.62 5.84
CA ARG A 159 -22.59 -0.09 7.12
C ARG A 159 -21.15 -0.23 7.65
N ARG A 160 -20.21 -0.66 6.81
CA ARG A 160 -18.80 -0.82 7.20
C ARG A 160 -18.17 0.53 7.57
N ALA A 161 -18.47 1.59 6.82
CA ALA A 161 -18.01 2.95 7.10
C ALA A 161 -18.49 3.43 8.48
N LEU A 162 -19.79 3.27 8.80
CA LEU A 162 -20.35 3.59 10.12
C LEU A 162 -19.67 2.81 11.25
N LEU A 163 -19.47 1.49 11.07
CA LEU A 163 -18.80 0.65 12.07
C LEU A 163 -17.33 1.05 12.29
N ALA A 164 -16.68 1.61 11.27
CA ALA A 164 -15.32 2.13 11.38
C ALA A 164 -15.24 3.55 11.97
N GLY A 165 -16.38 4.13 12.37
CA GLY A 165 -16.45 5.43 13.05
C GLY A 165 -16.60 6.63 12.13
N LEU A 166 -16.91 6.44 10.84
CA LEU A 166 -17.27 7.55 9.96
C LEU A 166 -18.64 8.12 10.36
N THR A 167 -18.80 9.43 10.21
CA THR A 167 -20.09 10.08 10.51
C THR A 167 -21.15 9.65 9.49
N PRO A 168 -22.45 9.62 9.85
CA PRO A 168 -23.52 9.28 8.91
C PRO A 168 -23.47 10.10 7.62
N HIS A 169 -23.15 11.39 7.73
CA HIS A 169 -23.03 12.29 6.57
C HIS A 169 -21.96 11.85 5.57
N VAL A 170 -20.88 11.22 6.01
CA VAL A 170 -19.84 10.67 5.12
C VAL A 170 -20.19 9.26 4.67
N ALA A 171 -20.74 8.43 5.58
CA ALA A 171 -21.06 7.05 5.28
C ALA A 171 -22.20 6.89 4.24
N ASP A 172 -23.10 7.88 4.14
CA ASP A 172 -24.19 7.89 3.15
C ASP A 172 -23.73 8.40 1.77
N ARG A 173 -22.50 8.89 1.65
CA ARG A 173 -21.94 9.48 0.43
C ARG A 173 -21.09 8.45 -0.32
N LEU A 174 -21.75 7.64 -1.14
CA LEU A 174 -21.09 6.60 -1.92
C LEU A 174 -20.00 7.15 -2.85
N ASP A 175 -20.19 8.35 -3.40
CA ASP A 175 -19.21 9.06 -4.22
C ASP A 175 -17.91 9.37 -3.45
N LEU A 176 -17.99 9.61 -2.14
CA LEU A 176 -16.83 9.79 -1.29
C LEU A 176 -16.21 8.45 -0.87
N LEU A 177 -17.05 7.46 -0.52
CA LEU A 177 -16.58 6.14 -0.10
C LEU A 177 -15.93 5.34 -1.23
N MET A 178 -16.31 5.59 -2.48
CA MET A 178 -15.76 4.96 -3.68
C MET A 178 -14.83 5.89 -4.48
N ALA A 179 -14.43 7.02 -3.90
CA ALA A 179 -13.47 7.89 -4.57
C ALA A 179 -12.15 7.13 -4.81
N PRO A 180 -11.68 7.01 -6.07
CA PRO A 180 -10.44 6.32 -6.35
C PRO A 180 -9.26 7.08 -5.76
N VAL A 181 -8.29 6.35 -5.23
CA VAL A 181 -6.96 6.87 -4.88
C VAL A 181 -5.95 6.42 -5.93
N SER A 182 -4.79 7.07 -5.99
CA SER A 182 -3.75 6.62 -6.92
C SER A 182 -3.09 5.32 -6.46
N GLU A 183 -2.49 4.58 -7.39
CA GLU A 183 -1.73 3.36 -7.06
C GLU A 183 -0.58 3.65 -6.09
N ARG A 184 0.05 4.83 -6.22
CA ARG A 184 1.04 5.33 -5.27
C ARG A 184 0.46 5.48 -3.87
N GLN A 185 -0.73 6.09 -3.75
CA GLN A 185 -1.42 6.23 -2.46
C GLN A 185 -1.78 4.88 -1.85
N ALA A 186 -2.20 3.90 -2.65
CA ALA A 186 -2.44 2.53 -2.18
C ALA A 186 -1.16 1.86 -1.65
N LEU A 187 -0.02 2.04 -2.32
CA LEU A 187 1.26 1.52 -1.82
C LEU A 187 1.73 2.23 -0.55
N ILE A 188 1.58 3.56 -0.48
CA ILE A 188 1.85 4.35 0.74
C ILE A 188 0.96 3.88 1.89
N ARG A 189 -0.31 3.55 1.61
CA ARG A 189 -1.24 2.97 2.59
C ARG A 189 -0.74 1.64 3.15
N LEU A 190 -0.19 0.76 2.30
CA LEU A 190 0.48 -0.48 2.74
C LEU A 190 1.68 -0.16 3.65
N GLN A 191 2.52 0.82 3.27
CA GLN A 191 3.67 1.22 4.10
C GLN A 191 3.26 1.82 5.45
N ASN A 192 2.12 2.54 5.52
CA ASN A 192 1.56 3.03 6.79
C ASN A 192 1.10 1.88 7.70
N ILE A 193 0.56 0.79 7.14
CA ILE A 193 0.20 -0.42 7.90
C ILE A 193 1.47 -1.04 8.51
N LEU A 194 2.50 -1.23 7.70
CA LEU A 194 3.80 -1.75 8.16
C LEU A 194 4.42 -0.87 9.25
N PHE A 195 4.44 0.45 9.05
CA PHE A 195 4.94 1.42 10.04
C PHE A 195 4.22 1.28 11.39
N THR A 196 2.89 1.23 11.36
CA THR A 196 2.08 1.14 12.58
C THR A 196 2.32 -0.18 13.31
N ARG A 197 2.33 -1.30 12.59
CA ARG A 197 2.62 -2.64 13.15
C ARG A 197 4.03 -2.71 13.74
N ALA A 198 5.02 -2.18 13.04
CA ALA A 198 6.40 -2.14 13.50
C ALA A 198 6.55 -1.32 14.79
N LEU A 199 5.92 -0.14 14.88
CA LEU A 199 5.90 0.67 16.11
C LEU A 199 5.25 -0.07 17.29
N GLN A 200 4.12 -0.75 17.06
CA GLN A 200 3.44 -1.55 18.09
C GLN A 200 4.33 -2.70 18.58
N ALA A 201 5.05 -3.36 17.67
CA ALA A 201 6.02 -4.41 17.97
C ALA A 201 7.34 -3.88 18.55
N ARG A 202 7.54 -2.56 18.62
CA ARG A 202 8.81 -1.89 18.95
C ARG A 202 9.97 -2.25 18.02
N ASP A 203 9.66 -2.70 16.80
CA ASP A 203 10.62 -2.84 15.71
C ASP A 203 10.87 -1.46 15.08
N TYR A 204 11.75 -0.68 15.71
CA TYR A 204 12.03 0.67 15.25
C TYR A 204 12.82 0.71 13.95
N GLU A 205 13.55 -0.34 13.60
CA GLU A 205 14.22 -0.46 12.30
C GLU A 205 13.21 -0.69 11.18
N GLY A 206 12.24 -1.60 11.37
CA GLY A 206 11.14 -1.80 10.42
C GLY A 206 10.24 -0.58 10.30
N ALA A 207 10.02 0.16 11.39
CA ALA A 207 9.31 1.43 11.36
C ALA A 207 10.08 2.48 10.52
N GLU A 208 11.39 2.61 10.72
CA GLU A 208 12.23 3.49 9.90
C GLU A 208 12.15 3.11 8.42
N ARG A 209 12.33 1.84 8.08
CA ARG A 209 12.28 1.37 6.69
C ARG A 209 10.95 1.68 6.03
N SER A 210 9.84 1.44 6.73
CA SER A 210 8.49 1.75 6.24
C SER A 210 8.25 3.25 6.07
N ALA A 211 8.78 4.08 6.97
CA ALA A 211 8.70 5.54 6.84
C ALA A 211 9.56 6.08 5.69
N LEU A 212 10.77 5.54 5.52
CA LEU A 212 11.66 5.92 4.43
C LEU A 212 11.05 5.57 3.07
N ARG A 213 10.47 4.36 2.91
CA ARG A 213 9.77 3.98 1.68
C ARG A 213 8.66 4.97 1.32
N ARG A 214 7.87 5.44 2.29
CA ARG A 214 6.87 6.51 2.06
C ARG A 214 7.51 7.81 1.60
N ALA A 215 8.61 8.23 2.24
CA ALA A 215 9.35 9.43 1.88
C ALA A 215 9.98 9.37 0.47
N LEU A 216 10.34 8.17 0.01
CA LEU A 216 10.85 7.95 -1.35
C LEU A 216 9.72 7.94 -2.38
N LEU A 217 8.56 7.36 -2.02
CA LEU A 217 7.39 7.27 -2.90
C LEU A 217 6.66 8.60 -3.09
N ASP A 218 6.68 9.48 -2.08
CA ASP A 218 6.12 10.83 -2.13
C ASP A 218 7.17 11.86 -1.66
N PRO A 219 8.08 12.29 -2.55
CA PRO A 219 9.27 13.07 -2.18
C PRO A 219 8.98 14.50 -1.72
N GLU A 220 7.79 15.02 -2.02
CA GLU A 220 7.35 16.36 -1.63
C GLU A 220 6.62 16.36 -0.27
N ASP A 221 6.24 15.20 0.25
CA ASP A 221 5.62 15.09 1.57
C ASP A 221 6.67 15.11 2.70
N HIS A 222 6.58 16.12 3.56
CA HIS A 222 7.44 16.22 4.73
C HIS A 222 7.09 15.22 5.85
N ARG A 223 5.84 14.73 5.93
CA ARG A 223 5.34 13.94 7.07
C ARG A 223 6.07 12.61 7.26
N PRO A 224 6.35 11.81 6.21
CA PRO A 224 7.16 10.60 6.35
C PRO A 224 8.55 10.85 6.92
N TRP A 225 9.18 12.01 6.66
CA TRP A 225 10.49 12.34 7.23
C TRP A 225 10.43 12.59 8.75
N LEU A 226 9.30 13.07 9.27
CA LEU A 226 9.09 13.15 10.73
C LEU A 226 9.01 11.75 11.34
N ASP A 227 8.37 10.81 10.64
CA ASP A 227 8.28 9.41 11.08
C ASP A 227 9.65 8.72 11.03
N VAL A 228 10.47 8.97 10.00
CA VAL A 228 11.87 8.52 9.92
C VAL A 228 12.65 9.06 11.12
N ALA A 229 12.53 10.36 11.41
CA ALA A 229 13.22 10.97 12.54
C ALA A 229 12.79 10.34 13.88
N ALA A 230 11.50 10.14 14.09
CA ALA A 230 10.96 9.54 15.31
C ALA A 230 11.45 8.08 15.49
N ALA A 231 11.48 7.29 14.42
CA ALA A 231 11.98 5.92 14.46
C ALA A 231 13.48 5.88 14.80
N ARG A 232 14.30 6.72 14.16
CA ARG A 232 15.74 6.84 14.45
C ARG A 232 16.02 7.33 15.87
N GLU A 233 15.22 8.25 16.39
CA GLU A 233 15.35 8.71 17.78
C GLU A 233 15.09 7.58 18.78
N LYS A 234 14.12 6.70 18.50
CA LYS A 234 13.83 5.51 19.32
C LYS A 234 14.93 4.46 19.26
N GLN A 235 15.66 4.37 18.16
CA GLN A 235 16.86 3.53 18.02
C GLN A 235 18.11 4.15 18.69
N GLY A 236 18.09 5.44 19.03
CA GLY A 236 19.27 6.17 19.51
C GLY A 236 20.16 6.72 18.40
N ALA A 237 19.76 6.61 17.12
CA ALA A 237 20.46 7.15 15.96
C ALA A 237 20.22 8.67 15.81
N LEU A 238 20.65 9.45 16.80
CA LEU A 238 20.30 10.87 16.94
C LEU A 238 20.80 11.74 15.77
N THR A 239 21.99 11.47 15.22
CA THR A 239 22.49 12.16 14.02
C THR A 239 21.59 11.94 12.81
N GLY A 240 21.16 10.69 12.58
CA GLY A 240 20.24 10.35 11.50
C GLY A 240 18.84 10.94 11.71
N ALA A 241 18.39 11.05 12.95
CA ALA A 241 17.14 11.72 13.30
C ALA A 241 17.19 13.22 12.98
N MET A 242 18.29 13.90 13.29
CA MET A 242 18.51 15.30 12.93
C MET A 242 18.50 15.52 11.41
N GLN A 243 19.14 14.62 10.65
CA GLN A 243 19.13 14.69 9.18
C GLN A 243 17.71 14.58 8.62
N ALA A 244 16.91 13.64 9.13
CA ALA A 244 15.51 13.47 8.72
C ALA A 244 14.64 14.69 9.08
N LEU A 245 14.80 15.27 10.28
CA LEU A 245 14.11 16.51 10.66
C LEU A 245 14.52 17.69 9.78
N SER A 246 15.80 17.80 9.41
CA SER A 246 16.26 18.84 8.48
C SER A 246 15.62 18.67 7.10
N ARG A 247 15.42 17.43 6.64
CA ARG A 247 14.74 17.16 5.38
C ARG A 247 13.25 17.52 5.45
N ALA A 248 12.54 17.13 6.51
CA ALA A 248 11.15 17.53 6.74
C ALA A 248 10.98 19.06 6.73
N ARG A 249 11.88 19.79 7.41
CA ARG A 249 11.91 21.26 7.41
C ARG A 249 12.09 21.84 6.01
N SER A 250 12.96 21.25 5.19
CA SER A 250 13.18 21.72 3.80
C SER A 250 11.97 21.55 2.89
N LEU A 251 11.04 20.65 3.25
CA LEU A 251 9.82 20.32 2.52
C LEU A 251 8.55 21.00 3.08
N GLY A 252 8.69 21.93 4.03
CA GLY A 252 7.59 22.80 4.45
C GLY A 252 6.94 22.49 5.81
N GLU A 253 7.53 21.65 6.66
CA GLU A 253 7.10 21.50 8.06
C GLU A 253 7.15 22.88 8.78
N PRO A 254 6.13 23.26 9.59
CA PRO A 254 6.16 24.52 10.33
C PRO A 254 7.42 24.66 11.20
N ILE A 255 8.22 25.71 10.92
CA ILE A 255 9.57 25.93 11.46
C ILE A 255 9.61 25.76 12.99
N ALA A 256 8.63 26.29 13.71
CA ALA A 256 8.59 26.27 15.18
C ALA A 256 8.46 24.84 15.78
N ALA A 257 7.68 23.95 15.15
CA ALA A 257 7.50 22.58 15.63
C ALA A 257 8.75 21.73 15.36
N CYS A 258 9.39 21.97 14.21
CA CYS A 258 10.60 21.29 13.81
C CYS A 258 11.82 21.71 14.66
N ASP A 259 11.97 23.01 14.94
CA ASP A 259 13.09 23.54 15.73
C ASP A 259 13.03 23.04 17.18
N ALA A 260 11.84 23.00 17.81
CA ALA A 260 11.68 22.44 19.16
C ALA A 260 12.05 20.94 19.25
N ARG A 261 11.79 20.16 18.18
CA ARG A 261 12.22 18.75 18.08
C ARG A 261 13.72 18.63 17.85
N LEU A 262 14.28 19.43 16.94
CA LEU A 262 15.72 19.47 16.68
C LEU A 262 16.53 19.81 17.93
N ASP A 263 16.10 20.81 18.69
CA ASP A 263 16.80 21.24 19.91
C ASP A 263 16.71 20.17 21.01
N ARG A 264 15.58 19.47 21.13
CA ARG A 264 15.45 18.31 22.03
C ARG A 264 16.44 17.19 21.68
N VAL A 265 16.57 16.85 20.40
CA VAL A 265 17.50 15.81 19.95
C VAL A 265 18.95 16.26 20.13
N ARG A 266 19.27 17.52 19.85
CA ARG A 266 20.60 18.11 20.11
C ARG A 266 21.01 18.06 21.58
N MET A 267 20.08 18.35 22.49
CA MET A 267 20.36 18.27 23.93
C MET A 267 20.66 16.85 24.42
N ARG A 268 20.29 15.81 23.67
CA ARG A 268 20.60 14.40 23.98
C ARG A 268 21.92 13.92 23.36
N LEU A 269 22.48 14.69 22.42
CA LEU A 269 23.76 14.41 21.75
C LEU A 269 24.96 15.00 22.49
N ASN A 270 24.75 16.06 23.26
CA ASN A 270 25.75 16.72 24.10
C ASN A 270 25.79 16.10 25.50
#